data_AF-A0A1E3B2R2-F1
#
_entry.id   AF-A0A1E3B2R2-F1
#
_cell.length_a   1.000
_cell.length_b   1.000
_cell.length_c   1.000
_cell.angle_alpha   90.00
_cell.angle_beta   90.00
_cell.angle_gamma   90.00
#
_symmetry.space_group_name_H-M   'P 1'
#
loop_
_entity.id
_entity.type
_entity.pdbx_description
1 polymer ?
#
loop_
_entity_poly.entity_id
_entity_poly.type
_entity_poly.pdbx_seq_one_letter_code
_entity_poly.pdbx_strand_id
1 'polypeptide(L)'
;MNEIYTPDFYAQNAYAFLTTLMEKYQPTHILIERQRFRSASGAAVQEWSLRVGVFEGVLYAVLYTLARQRRLSLSSHEPAPFSGFFGSGNLVDFGPGPVVHGIEPSRVLRYWGERMGFKSFFLEGKEKKTAKDGKKVKIDLAGHWLDPEHPITDEVDEDGGLSTDLIVGEDVGLNETLHAYLAKWHKKRGKEKGKDIGKLDDLADCLVQGMTWLEWQVMRDRVLREGVDFLLENGN
;
A
#
# COMPACT_ATOMS: atom_id res chain seq x y z
N MET A 1 28.38 -14.51 -9.26
CA MET A 1 27.34 -13.93 -8.39
C MET A 1 26.51 -12.99 -9.25
N ASN A 2 25.19 -12.99 -9.13
CA ASN A 2 24.36 -12.06 -9.90
C ASN A 2 24.53 -10.67 -9.28
N GLU A 3 25.13 -9.72 -10.01
CA GLU A 3 25.60 -8.42 -9.48
C GLU A 3 24.49 -7.53 -8.90
N ILE A 4 23.22 -7.85 -9.21
CA ILE A 4 22.05 -7.07 -8.82
C ILE A 4 21.51 -7.36 -7.40
N TYR A 5 22.14 -8.26 -6.63
CA TYR A 5 21.68 -8.63 -5.28
C TYR A 5 22.76 -8.50 -4.19
N THR A 6 23.63 -7.51 -4.32
CA THR A 6 24.65 -7.19 -3.32
C THR A 6 24.18 -6.07 -2.37
N PRO A 7 24.69 -6.01 -1.13
CA PRO A 7 24.31 -4.95 -0.17
C PRO A 7 24.55 -3.52 -0.68
N ASP A 8 25.65 -3.29 -1.40
CA ASP A 8 25.98 -1.98 -1.98
C ASP A 8 24.98 -1.59 -3.09
N PHE A 9 24.56 -2.54 -3.93
CA PHE A 9 23.54 -2.30 -4.93
C PHE A 9 22.19 -1.94 -4.29
N TYR A 10 21.77 -2.68 -3.25
CA TYR A 10 20.55 -2.34 -2.51
C TYR A 10 20.62 -0.97 -1.85
N ALA A 11 21.76 -0.62 -1.23
CA ALA A 11 21.93 0.66 -0.55
C ALA A 11 21.84 1.85 -1.51
N GLN A 12 22.55 1.78 -2.65
CA GLN A 12 22.53 2.84 -3.66
C GLN A 12 21.13 3.04 -4.24
N ASN A 13 20.47 1.94 -4.63
CA ASN A 13 19.14 2.01 -5.23
C ASN A 13 18.07 2.46 -4.22
N ALA A 14 18.11 1.97 -2.97
CA ALA A 14 17.19 2.40 -1.92
C ALA A 14 17.33 3.90 -1.63
N TYR A 15 18.56 4.40 -1.52
CA TYR A 15 18.84 5.82 -1.31
C TYR A 15 18.32 6.67 -2.46
N ALA A 16 18.72 6.36 -3.69
CA ALA A 16 18.28 7.10 -4.87
C ALA A 16 16.75 7.08 -5.04
N PHE A 17 16.13 5.91 -4.86
CA PHE A 17 14.68 5.74 -4.95
C PHE A 17 13.94 6.59 -3.92
N LEU A 18 14.28 6.46 -2.63
CA LEU A 18 13.59 7.16 -1.55
C LEU A 18 13.80 8.66 -1.62
N THR A 19 15.02 9.14 -1.87
CA THR A 19 15.29 10.58 -2.00
C THR A 19 14.53 11.19 -3.18
N THR A 20 14.52 10.53 -4.34
CA THR A 20 13.73 10.97 -5.50
C THR A 20 12.23 11.06 -5.18
N LEU A 21 11.66 10.04 -4.52
CA LEU A 21 10.25 10.06 -4.14
C LEU A 21 9.94 11.15 -3.11
N MET A 22 10.80 11.32 -2.11
CA MET A 22 10.63 12.35 -1.09
C MET A 22 10.71 13.75 -1.69
N GLU A 23 11.67 14.00 -2.58
CA GLU A 23 11.82 15.27 -3.27
C GLU A 23 10.60 15.57 -4.14
N LYS A 24 10.17 14.60 -4.95
CA LYS A 24 9.07 14.77 -5.91
C LYS A 24 7.71 14.92 -5.23
N TYR A 25 7.40 14.09 -4.22
CA TYR A 25 6.05 13.99 -3.68
C TYR A 25 5.88 14.59 -2.28
N GLN A 26 6.96 14.94 -1.59
CA GLN A 26 6.95 15.48 -0.21
C GLN A 26 5.94 14.77 0.69
N PRO A 27 5.99 13.42 0.78
CA PRO A 27 4.95 12.66 1.47
C PRO A 27 4.93 12.99 2.96
N THR A 28 3.73 12.97 3.55
CA THR A 28 3.56 13.00 5.01
C THR A 28 3.61 11.59 5.61
N HIS A 29 3.26 10.58 4.83
CA HIS A 29 3.25 9.18 5.23
C HIS A 29 3.83 8.30 4.11
N ILE A 30 4.55 7.25 4.50
CA ILE A 30 5.03 6.20 3.58
C ILE A 30 4.49 4.86 4.06
N LEU A 31 3.82 4.14 3.17
CA LEU A 31 3.28 2.81 3.43
C LEU A 31 4.16 1.77 2.74
N ILE A 32 4.76 0.85 3.50
CA ILE A 32 5.60 -0.23 2.98
C ILE A 32 4.89 -1.55 3.26
N GLU A 33 4.58 -2.30 2.20
CA GLU A 33 4.05 -3.66 2.36
C GLU A 33 5.14 -4.56 3.00
N ARG A 34 4.79 -5.28 4.08
CA ARG A 34 5.72 -6.18 4.78
C ARG A 34 5.95 -7.46 3.99
N GLN A 35 7.21 -7.79 3.70
CA GLN A 35 7.55 -9.06 3.06
C GLN A 35 7.21 -10.23 3.98
N ARG A 36 6.53 -11.24 3.43
CA ARG A 36 6.14 -12.45 4.16
C ARG A 36 7.09 -13.59 3.84
N PHE A 37 7.59 -14.25 4.88
CA PHE A 37 8.27 -15.54 4.73
C PHE A 37 7.24 -16.64 4.44
N ARG A 38 7.58 -17.51 3.48
CA ARG A 38 6.76 -18.65 3.10
C ARG A 38 7.56 -19.93 3.38
N SER A 39 7.11 -20.74 4.33
CA SER A 39 7.81 -21.95 4.77
C SER A 39 7.59 -23.16 3.86
N ALA A 40 6.46 -23.22 3.15
CA ALA A 40 6.09 -24.35 2.28
C ALA A 40 6.36 -24.14 0.78
N SER A 41 7.19 -23.16 0.42
CA SER A 41 7.48 -22.84 -0.98
C SER A 41 8.89 -23.29 -1.40
N GLY A 42 9.06 -23.61 -2.68
CA GLY A 42 10.36 -24.04 -3.24
C GLY A 42 11.48 -23.00 -3.06
N ALA A 43 12.74 -23.44 -3.19
CA ALA A 43 13.94 -22.65 -2.91
C ALA A 43 13.97 -21.28 -3.63
N ALA A 44 13.47 -21.20 -4.86
CA ALA A 44 13.40 -19.93 -5.60
C ALA A 44 12.51 -18.87 -4.91
N VAL A 45 11.43 -19.29 -4.24
CA VAL A 45 10.55 -18.38 -3.50
C VAL A 45 11.20 -17.93 -2.19
N GLN A 46 11.99 -18.79 -1.56
CA GLN A 46 12.76 -18.43 -0.37
C GLN A 46 13.84 -17.42 -0.71
N GLU A 47 14.58 -17.65 -1.81
CA GLU A 47 15.59 -16.71 -2.30
C GLU A 47 14.98 -15.36 -2.66
N TRP A 48 13.83 -15.33 -3.35
CA TRP A 48 13.11 -14.09 -3.62
C TRP A 48 12.67 -13.38 -2.34
N SER A 49 12.13 -14.13 -1.36
CA SER A 49 11.69 -13.57 -0.08
C SER A 49 12.85 -12.95 0.70
N LEU A 50 14.04 -13.58 0.66
CA LEU A 50 15.25 -13.02 1.27
C LEU A 50 15.69 -11.74 0.57
N ARG A 51 15.75 -11.75 -0.77
CA ARG A 51 16.15 -10.57 -1.56
C ARG A 51 15.23 -9.37 -1.28
N VAL A 52 13.91 -9.57 -1.32
CA VAL A 52 12.94 -8.52 -1.02
C VAL A 52 13.01 -8.09 0.45
N GLY A 53 13.14 -9.03 1.39
CA GLY A 53 13.26 -8.71 2.81
C GLY A 53 14.53 -7.92 3.16
N VAL A 54 15.64 -8.19 2.48
CA VAL A 54 16.87 -7.39 2.59
C VAL A 54 16.61 -5.97 2.07
N PHE A 55 15.99 -5.83 0.91
CA PHE A 55 15.68 -4.50 0.37
C PHE A 55 14.72 -3.71 1.26
N GLU A 56 13.67 -4.35 1.81
CA GLU A 56 12.77 -3.76 2.82
C GLU A 56 13.57 -3.22 4.01
N GLY A 57 14.48 -4.02 4.58
CA GLY A 57 15.34 -3.59 5.68
C GLY A 57 16.23 -2.38 5.32
N VAL A 58 16.78 -2.37 4.11
CA VAL A 58 17.60 -1.25 3.61
C VAL A 58 16.75 0.02 3.42
N LEU A 59 15.51 -0.10 2.94
CA LEU A 59 14.58 1.05 2.83
C LEU A 59 14.32 1.67 4.20
N TYR A 60 14.02 0.86 5.23
CA TYR A 60 13.85 1.35 6.60
C TYR A 60 15.13 2.00 7.16
N ALA A 61 16.30 1.42 6.89
CA ALA A 61 17.58 1.98 7.33
C ALA A 61 17.88 3.34 6.68
N VAL A 62 17.59 3.49 5.38
CA VAL A 62 17.73 4.77 4.67
C VAL A 62 16.75 5.81 5.21
N LEU A 63 15.48 5.46 5.40
CA LEU A 63 14.47 6.36 5.97
C LEU A 63 14.87 6.86 7.36
N TYR A 64 15.34 5.95 8.22
CA TYR A 64 15.85 6.30 9.54
C TYR A 64 17.04 7.26 9.47
N THR A 65 18.02 6.98 8.63
CA THR A 65 19.23 7.81 8.54
C THR A 65 18.92 9.19 7.96
N LEU A 66 18.05 9.30 6.96
CA LEU A 66 17.59 10.58 6.41
C LEU A 66 16.84 11.42 7.46
N ALA A 67 15.93 10.82 8.23
CA ALA A 67 15.22 11.51 9.31
C ALA A 67 16.21 12.00 10.39
N ARG A 68 17.20 11.17 10.73
CA ARG A 68 18.25 11.54 11.69
C ARG A 68 19.13 12.68 11.20
N GLN A 69 19.52 12.67 9.92
CA GLN A 69 20.31 13.74 9.30
C GLN A 69 19.56 15.08 9.31
N ARG A 70 18.28 15.07 8.89
CA ARG A 70 17.42 16.27 8.95
C ARG A 70 17.30 16.83 10.36
N ARG A 71 17.19 15.95 11.35
CA ARG A 71 17.14 16.37 12.74
C ARG A 71 18.42 17.06 13.19
N LEU A 72 19.58 16.52 12.81
CA LEU A 72 20.88 17.11 13.13
C LEU A 72 21.07 18.46 12.43
N SER A 73 20.53 18.66 11.22
CA SER A 73 20.58 19.95 10.53
C SER A 73 19.62 20.99 11.12
N LEU A 74 18.55 20.56 11.79
CA LEU A 74 17.56 21.43 12.43
C LEU A 74 17.97 21.83 13.86
N SER A 75 18.82 21.06 14.52
CA SER A 75 19.21 21.30 15.90
C SER A 75 20.26 22.40 16.02
N SER A 76 19.79 23.65 16.07
CA SER A 76 20.38 24.68 16.92
C SER A 76 19.84 24.68 18.34
N HIS A 77 18.82 23.90 18.75
CA HIS A 77 18.40 23.76 20.16
C HIS A 77 17.70 22.40 20.42
N GLU A 78 18.08 21.76 21.54
CA GLU A 78 17.46 20.65 22.28
C GLU A 78 17.21 19.27 21.58
N PRO A 79 17.82 18.17 22.08
CA PRO A 79 17.51 16.83 21.61
C PRO A 79 16.19 16.33 22.23
N ALA A 80 15.11 16.26 21.44
CA ALA A 80 13.90 15.53 21.82
C ALA A 80 14.20 14.08 22.31
N PRO A 81 13.46 13.54 23.29
CA PRO A 81 13.78 12.27 23.93
C PRO A 81 13.81 11.10 22.94
N PHE A 82 14.64 10.12 23.27
CA PHE A 82 14.83 8.85 22.57
C PHE A 82 13.61 7.93 22.79
N SER A 83 12.38 8.37 22.48
CA SER A 83 11.15 7.64 22.84
C SER A 83 10.61 6.70 21.76
N GLY A 84 11.23 6.61 20.59
CA GLY A 84 10.64 5.89 19.45
C GLY A 84 11.00 4.40 19.31
N PHE A 85 12.01 3.89 20.04
CA PHE A 85 12.62 2.60 19.69
C PHE A 85 11.84 1.35 20.11
N PHE A 86 10.74 1.49 20.84
CA PHE A 86 9.89 0.35 21.27
C PHE A 86 8.46 0.49 20.78
N GLY A 87 8.28 0.87 19.51
CA GLY A 87 7.00 0.69 18.82
C GLY A 87 6.76 -0.79 18.50
N SER A 88 6.23 -1.56 19.43
CA SER A 88 5.58 -2.84 19.13
C SER A 88 4.28 -2.54 18.37
N GLY A 89 4.38 -2.32 17.07
CA GLY A 89 3.23 -1.95 16.25
C GLY A 89 3.69 -1.48 14.89
N ASN A 90 2.83 -1.64 13.90
CA ASN A 90 3.05 -1.34 12.48
C ASN A 90 3.41 0.12 12.12
N LEU A 91 3.72 0.97 13.11
CA LEU A 91 4.05 2.39 12.99
C LEU A 91 5.48 2.63 13.49
N VAL A 92 6.29 3.31 12.68
CA VAL A 92 7.63 3.76 13.07
C VAL A 92 7.73 5.27 12.81
N ASP A 93 7.89 6.03 13.89
CA ASP A 93 8.20 7.46 13.82
C ASP A 93 9.71 7.67 13.97
N PHE A 94 10.34 8.06 12.87
CA PHE A 94 11.78 8.34 12.81
C PHE A 94 12.14 9.80 13.17
N GLY A 95 11.14 10.65 13.45
CA GLY A 95 11.31 12.08 13.68
C GLY A 95 11.08 12.91 12.40
N PRO A 96 11.88 13.96 12.13
CA PRO A 96 11.61 14.89 11.03
C PRO A 96 11.50 14.22 9.66
N GLY A 97 10.29 14.19 9.10
CA GLY A 97 10.00 13.58 7.81
C GLY A 97 8.65 12.87 7.79
N PRO A 98 8.40 12.02 6.77
CA PRO A 98 7.19 11.22 6.71
C PRO A 98 7.15 10.16 7.80
N VAL A 99 5.94 9.91 8.30
CA VAL A 99 5.65 8.77 9.18
C VAL A 99 5.64 7.48 8.36
N VAL A 100 6.31 6.43 8.85
CA VAL A 100 6.45 5.17 8.10
C VAL A 100 5.57 4.07 8.70
N HIS A 101 4.77 3.41 7.86
CA HIS A 101 3.90 2.32 8.27
C HIS A 101 4.23 1.02 7.52
N GLY A 102 4.38 -0.06 8.27
CA GLY A 102 4.42 -1.41 7.74
C GLY A 102 3.00 -1.95 7.54
N ILE A 103 2.61 -2.27 6.32
CA ILE A 103 1.28 -2.82 6.02
C ILE A 103 1.34 -4.34 5.86
N GLU A 104 0.46 -5.04 6.57
CA GLU A 104 0.31 -6.49 6.40
C GLU A 104 -0.64 -6.79 5.23
N PRO A 105 -0.20 -7.54 4.20
CA PRO A 105 -1.00 -7.74 2.98
C PRO A 105 -2.31 -8.49 3.26
N SER A 106 -2.30 -9.37 4.25
CA SER A 106 -3.49 -10.13 4.67
C SER A 106 -4.57 -9.24 5.27
N ARG A 107 -4.21 -8.13 5.93
CA ARG A 107 -5.18 -7.20 6.51
C ARG A 107 -5.94 -6.43 5.44
N VAL A 108 -5.23 -5.99 4.40
CA VAL A 108 -5.83 -5.32 3.24
C VAL A 108 -6.85 -6.23 2.56
N LEU A 109 -6.45 -7.46 2.24
CA LEU A 109 -7.37 -8.40 1.60
C LEU A 109 -8.56 -8.78 2.49
N ARG A 110 -8.33 -8.97 3.79
CA ARG A 110 -9.41 -9.29 4.74
C ARG A 110 -10.44 -8.17 4.83
N TYR A 111 -9.97 -6.93 4.96
CA TYR A 111 -10.82 -5.75 5.04
C TYR A 111 -11.80 -5.66 3.87
N TRP A 112 -11.30 -5.74 2.64
CA TRP A 112 -12.14 -5.71 1.44
C TRP A 112 -12.97 -6.98 1.26
N GLY A 113 -12.47 -8.13 1.69
CA GLY A 113 -13.21 -9.39 1.66
C GLY A 113 -14.45 -9.36 2.55
N GLU A 114 -14.34 -8.82 3.75
CA GLU A 114 -15.47 -8.64 4.67
C GLU A 114 -16.48 -7.62 4.13
N ARG A 115 -15.98 -6.47 3.66
CA ARG A 115 -16.82 -5.35 3.20
C ARG A 115 -17.62 -5.65 1.92
N MET A 116 -17.01 -6.35 0.97
CA MET A 116 -17.67 -6.70 -0.31
C MET A 116 -18.54 -7.97 -0.18
N GLY A 117 -18.86 -8.41 1.04
CA GLY A 117 -19.66 -9.60 1.28
C GLY A 117 -18.98 -10.91 0.85
N PHE A 118 -17.67 -10.90 0.55
CA PHE A 118 -16.89 -12.11 0.26
C PHE A 118 -16.55 -12.90 1.54
N LYS A 119 -17.56 -13.18 2.39
CA LYS A 119 -17.44 -13.99 3.62
C LYS A 119 -16.75 -15.35 3.37
N SER A 120 -16.72 -15.83 2.13
CA SER A 120 -16.07 -17.10 1.73
C SER A 120 -14.54 -17.09 1.70
N PHE A 121 -13.84 -15.95 1.84
CA PHE A 121 -12.37 -15.97 1.86
C PHE A 121 -11.80 -16.56 3.16
N PHE A 122 -12.58 -16.54 4.25
CA PHE A 122 -12.08 -16.85 5.60
C PHE A 122 -12.96 -17.83 6.41
N LEU A 123 -14.12 -18.24 5.89
CA LEU A 123 -14.93 -19.30 6.50
C LEU A 123 -14.35 -20.68 6.14
N GLU A 124 -13.84 -21.41 7.13
CA GLU A 124 -13.52 -22.84 6.99
C GLU A 124 -14.80 -23.61 6.65
N GLY A 125 -14.96 -24.04 5.39
CA GLY A 125 -15.97 -25.05 5.04
C GLY A 125 -16.63 -24.97 3.66
N LYS A 126 -16.57 -23.85 2.93
CA LYS A 126 -17.11 -23.78 1.54
C LYS A 126 -16.10 -23.14 0.60
N GLU A 127 -15.74 -23.89 -0.46
CA GLU A 127 -14.79 -23.57 -1.54
C GLU A 127 -13.68 -22.57 -1.19
N LYS A 128 -12.49 -23.08 -0.83
CA LYS A 128 -11.28 -22.27 -0.67
C LYS A 128 -10.98 -21.51 -1.98
N LYS A 129 -11.41 -20.25 -2.06
CA LYS A 129 -10.99 -19.35 -3.14
C LYS A 129 -9.48 -19.13 -3.05
N THR A 130 -8.84 -19.21 -4.21
CA THR A 130 -7.40 -19.30 -4.38
C THR A 130 -6.72 -17.92 -4.33
N ALA A 131 -5.39 -17.89 -4.19
CA ALA A 131 -4.62 -16.64 -4.29
C ALA A 131 -4.85 -15.88 -5.61
N LYS A 132 -5.25 -16.59 -6.69
CA LYS A 132 -5.63 -16.02 -7.98
C LYS A 132 -6.91 -15.19 -7.89
N ASP A 133 -7.84 -15.60 -7.04
CA ASP A 133 -9.11 -14.90 -6.83
C ASP A 133 -8.88 -13.60 -6.06
N GLY A 134 -8.00 -13.62 -5.04
CA GLY A 134 -7.61 -12.39 -4.32
C GLY A 134 -6.92 -11.36 -5.20
N LYS A 135 -6.05 -11.80 -6.13
CA LYS A 135 -5.43 -10.91 -7.12
C LYS A 135 -6.47 -10.27 -8.05
N LYS A 136 -7.40 -11.07 -8.54
CA LYS A 136 -8.45 -10.58 -9.43
C LYS A 136 -9.33 -9.56 -8.72
N VAL A 137 -9.72 -9.82 -7.46
CA VAL A 137 -10.53 -8.88 -6.66
C VAL A 137 -9.85 -7.51 -6.54
N LYS A 138 -8.55 -7.46 -6.26
CA LYS A 138 -7.83 -6.18 -6.14
C LYS A 138 -7.72 -5.44 -7.47
N ILE A 139 -7.45 -6.17 -8.56
CA ILE A 139 -7.42 -5.58 -9.91
C ILE A 139 -8.78 -5.01 -10.27
N ASP A 140 -9.85 -5.77 -10.02
CA ASP A 140 -11.20 -5.31 -10.30
C ASP A 140 -11.54 -4.11 -9.42
N LEU A 141 -11.24 -4.13 -8.12
CA LEU A 141 -11.48 -3.00 -7.22
C LEU A 141 -10.78 -1.71 -7.69
N ALA A 142 -9.48 -1.80 -8.01
CA ALA A 142 -8.73 -0.68 -8.56
C ALA A 142 -9.28 -0.22 -9.92
N GLY A 143 -9.71 -1.16 -10.77
CA GLY A 143 -10.35 -0.84 -12.04
C GLY A 143 -11.62 0.00 -11.87
N HIS A 144 -12.53 -0.40 -10.97
CA HIS A 144 -13.75 0.36 -10.71
C HIS A 144 -13.47 1.74 -10.11
N TRP A 145 -12.46 1.90 -9.23
CA TRP A 145 -12.10 3.22 -8.72
C TRP A 145 -11.53 4.16 -9.79
N LEU A 146 -10.87 3.60 -10.80
CA LEU A 146 -10.18 4.35 -11.83
C LEU A 146 -11.03 4.55 -13.09
N ASP A 147 -12.14 3.82 -13.25
CA ASP A 147 -13.00 3.90 -14.43
C ASP A 147 -13.89 5.16 -14.37
N PRO A 148 -13.69 6.14 -15.26
CA PRO A 148 -14.48 7.36 -15.29
C PRO A 148 -15.93 7.13 -15.77
N GLU A 149 -16.24 5.99 -16.40
CA GLU A 149 -17.60 5.66 -16.85
C GLU A 149 -18.44 5.03 -15.71
N HIS A 150 -17.79 4.41 -14.73
CA HIS A 150 -18.42 3.81 -13.55
C HIS A 150 -17.69 4.22 -12.26
N PRO A 151 -17.59 5.54 -11.96
CA PRO A 151 -17.08 5.96 -10.67
C PRO A 151 -17.94 5.29 -9.58
N ILE A 152 -17.32 4.86 -8.48
CA ILE A 152 -18.08 4.44 -7.30
C ILE A 152 -18.75 5.70 -6.75
N THR A 153 -19.99 5.99 -7.19
CA THR A 153 -20.73 7.22 -6.88
C THR A 153 -21.57 7.08 -5.62
N ASP A 154 -21.51 8.13 -4.76
CA ASP A 154 -22.48 8.78 -3.85
C ASP A 154 -23.71 8.10 -3.24
N GLU A 155 -24.08 6.87 -3.58
CA GLU A 155 -25.06 6.14 -2.80
C GLU A 155 -24.36 5.61 -1.55
N VAL A 156 -24.51 6.37 -0.47
CA VAL A 156 -24.28 5.88 0.88
C VAL A 156 -25.25 4.71 1.06
N ASP A 157 -24.76 3.47 0.96
CA ASP A 157 -25.52 2.34 1.49
C ASP A 157 -25.91 2.70 2.93
N GLU A 158 -27.15 2.39 3.32
CA GLU A 158 -27.73 2.66 4.65
C GLU A 158 -26.83 2.16 5.80
N ASP A 159 -25.86 1.30 5.49
CA ASP A 159 -24.85 0.68 6.37
C ASP A 159 -23.51 1.45 6.51
N GLY A 160 -23.36 2.66 5.94
CA GLY A 160 -22.12 3.44 6.05
C GLY A 160 -20.98 2.96 5.13
N GLY A 161 -21.35 2.49 3.94
CA GLY A 161 -20.49 2.14 2.79
C GLY A 161 -19.50 3.25 2.36
N LEU A 162 -18.36 2.88 1.77
CA LEU A 162 -17.30 3.81 1.40
C LEU A 162 -17.56 4.41 0.02
N SER A 163 -17.99 5.68 0.02
CA SER A 163 -17.70 6.57 -1.11
C SER A 163 -16.22 6.92 -1.05
N THR A 164 -15.51 6.67 -2.14
CA THR A 164 -14.11 7.03 -2.25
C THR A 164 -13.95 7.90 -3.48
N ASP A 165 -14.05 9.21 -3.29
CA ASP A 165 -13.78 10.23 -4.30
C ASP A 165 -12.29 10.20 -4.69
N LEU A 166 -11.94 9.30 -5.61
CA LEU A 166 -10.60 9.21 -6.17
C LEU A 166 -10.49 10.16 -7.36
N ILE A 167 -9.84 11.29 -7.14
CA ILE A 167 -9.53 12.24 -8.20
C ILE A 167 -8.12 11.94 -8.74
N VAL A 168 -8.02 11.67 -10.04
CA VAL A 168 -6.73 11.45 -10.70
C VAL A 168 -6.15 12.79 -11.16
N GLY A 169 -4.89 13.05 -10.83
CA GLY A 169 -4.19 14.28 -11.20
C GLY A 169 -3.89 14.40 -12.70
N GLU A 170 -3.60 15.62 -13.15
CA GLU A 170 -3.38 15.95 -14.58
C GLU A 170 -1.99 15.59 -15.13
N ASP A 171 -1.13 14.91 -14.35
CA ASP A 171 0.21 14.53 -14.80
C ASP A 171 0.14 13.62 -16.03
N VAL A 172 0.90 13.96 -17.08
CA VAL A 172 0.87 13.23 -18.36
C VAL A 172 1.29 11.77 -18.17
N GLY A 173 2.34 11.53 -17.39
CA GLY A 173 2.84 10.18 -17.13
C GLY A 173 1.88 9.34 -16.28
N LEU A 174 1.15 9.96 -15.38
CA LEU A 174 0.06 9.34 -14.62
C LEU A 174 -1.10 8.96 -15.54
N ASN A 175 -1.56 9.88 -16.39
CA ASN A 175 -2.67 9.64 -17.32
C ASN A 175 -2.34 8.52 -18.32
N GLU A 176 -1.12 8.49 -18.86
CA GLU A 176 -0.67 7.36 -19.69
C GLU A 176 -0.72 6.01 -18.95
N THR A 177 -0.37 6.01 -17.67
CA THR A 177 -0.40 4.80 -16.83
C THR A 177 -1.83 4.36 -16.53
N LEU A 178 -2.71 5.31 -16.19
CA LEU A 178 -4.14 5.11 -16.00
C LEU A 178 -4.78 4.49 -17.25
N HIS A 179 -4.60 5.11 -18.41
CA HIS A 179 -5.17 4.62 -19.67
C HIS A 179 -4.67 3.22 -20.02
N ALA A 180 -3.38 2.95 -19.83
CA ALA A 180 -2.82 1.61 -20.04
C ALA A 180 -3.41 0.57 -19.06
N TYR A 181 -3.65 0.97 -17.80
CA TYR A 181 -4.28 0.11 -16.79
C TYR A 181 -5.70 -0.26 -17.20
N LEU A 182 -6.55 0.74 -17.51
CA LEU A 182 -7.94 0.55 -17.90
C LEU A 182 -8.07 -0.26 -19.20
N ALA A 183 -7.25 0.05 -20.22
CA ALA A 183 -7.27 -0.70 -21.49
C ALA A 183 -6.99 -2.20 -21.28
N LYS A 184 -6.02 -2.51 -20.42
CA LYS A 184 -5.65 -3.89 -20.09
C LYS A 184 -6.69 -4.56 -19.18
N TRP A 185 -7.29 -3.82 -18.25
CA TRP A 185 -8.35 -4.30 -17.36
C TRP A 185 -9.63 -4.67 -18.14
N HIS A 186 -10.09 -3.82 -19.05
CA HIS A 186 -11.22 -4.10 -19.95
C HIS A 186 -10.92 -5.18 -21.02
N LYS A 187 -9.70 -5.73 -21.03
CA LYS A 187 -9.24 -6.73 -22.01
C LYS A 187 -9.46 -6.27 -23.47
N LYS A 188 -9.32 -4.97 -23.76
CA LYS A 188 -9.33 -4.50 -25.15
C LYS A 188 -8.16 -5.17 -25.87
N ARG A 189 -8.45 -6.22 -26.66
CA ARG A 189 -7.47 -6.96 -27.49
C ARG A 189 -7.14 -6.11 -28.72
N GLY A 190 -6.62 -4.92 -28.50
CA GLY A 190 -6.08 -4.05 -29.53
C GLY A 190 -4.57 -4.01 -29.42
N LYS A 191 -3.88 -3.97 -30.56
CA LYS A 191 -2.44 -3.70 -30.67
C LYS A 191 -2.20 -2.20 -30.41
N GLU A 192 -2.72 -1.66 -29.32
CA GLU A 192 -2.50 -0.26 -28.95
C GLU A 192 -1.06 -0.11 -28.49
N LYS A 193 -0.32 0.80 -29.15
CA LYS A 193 1.02 1.23 -28.74
C LYS A 193 0.87 2.15 -27.51
N GLY A 194 0.45 1.57 -26.39
CA GLY A 194 0.41 2.23 -25.10
C GLY A 194 1.70 2.00 -24.31
N LYS A 195 1.85 2.75 -23.22
CA LYS A 195 2.89 2.53 -22.22
C LYS A 195 2.82 1.08 -21.70
N ASP A 196 3.95 0.36 -21.71
CA ASP A 196 4.00 -0.96 -21.07
C ASP A 196 4.06 -0.77 -19.54
N ILE A 197 2.96 -1.12 -18.89
CA ILE A 197 2.82 -1.03 -17.43
C ILE A 197 3.14 -2.35 -16.71
N GLY A 198 3.61 -3.38 -17.43
CA GLY A 198 3.90 -4.67 -16.81
C GLY A 198 2.62 -5.35 -16.29
N LYS A 199 2.64 -5.89 -15.07
CA LYS A 199 1.50 -6.64 -14.51
C LYS A 199 0.51 -5.71 -13.80
N LEU A 200 -0.78 -5.99 -13.95
CA LEU A 200 -1.83 -5.18 -13.33
C LEU A 200 -1.87 -5.31 -11.80
N ASP A 201 -1.52 -6.49 -11.27
CA ASP A 201 -1.59 -6.72 -9.82
C ASP A 201 -0.63 -5.84 -9.03
N ASP A 202 0.56 -5.54 -9.57
CA ASP A 202 1.53 -4.69 -8.86
C ASP A 202 0.98 -3.26 -8.64
N LEU A 203 0.33 -2.67 -9.65
CA LEU A 203 -0.31 -1.35 -9.55
C LEU A 203 -1.61 -1.39 -8.73
N ALA A 204 -2.39 -2.46 -8.88
CA ALA A 204 -3.60 -2.65 -8.10
C ALA A 204 -3.27 -2.78 -6.60
N ASP A 205 -2.25 -3.57 -6.27
CA ASP A 205 -1.81 -3.82 -4.89
C ASP A 205 -1.41 -2.50 -4.20
N CYS A 206 -0.62 -1.63 -4.87
CA CYS A 206 -0.21 -0.36 -4.26
C CYS A 206 -1.36 0.64 -4.10
N LEU A 207 -2.27 0.74 -5.07
CA LEU A 207 -3.44 1.62 -4.96
C LEU A 207 -4.40 1.13 -3.86
N VAL A 208 -4.78 -0.15 -3.89
CA VAL A 208 -5.67 -0.76 -2.89
C VAL A 208 -5.07 -0.62 -1.50
N GLN A 209 -3.77 -0.83 -1.33
CA GLN A 209 -3.11 -0.58 -0.04
C GLN A 209 -3.27 0.88 0.43
N GLY A 210 -3.02 1.86 -0.44
CA GLY A 210 -3.15 3.27 -0.13
C GLY A 210 -4.56 3.66 0.29
N MET A 211 -5.56 3.27 -0.50
CA MET A 211 -6.97 3.55 -0.22
C MET A 211 -7.41 2.90 1.08
N THR A 212 -7.06 1.63 1.31
CA THR A 212 -7.37 0.93 2.56
C THR A 212 -6.85 1.68 3.78
N TRP A 213 -5.62 2.20 3.71
CA TRP A 213 -5.04 2.91 4.84
C TRP A 213 -5.75 4.23 5.12
N LEU A 214 -6.12 4.98 4.07
CA LEU A 214 -6.90 6.23 4.19
C LEU A 214 -8.24 5.97 4.87
N GLU A 215 -8.92 4.90 4.49
CA GLU A 215 -10.21 4.53 5.06
C GLU A 215 -10.08 4.11 6.54
N TRP A 216 -9.00 3.41 6.89
CA TRP A 216 -8.69 3.16 8.29
C TRP A 216 -8.41 4.45 9.05
N GLN A 217 -7.81 5.48 8.44
CA GLN A 217 -7.64 6.77 9.11
C GLN A 217 -8.98 7.47 9.33
N VAL A 218 -9.87 7.48 8.33
CA VAL A 218 -11.22 8.05 8.43
C VAL A 218 -12.02 7.33 9.51
N MET A 219 -12.04 6.00 9.50
CA MET A 219 -12.74 5.21 10.51
C MET A 219 -12.19 5.46 11.91
N ARG A 220 -10.86 5.56 12.06
CA ARG A 220 -10.24 5.86 13.35
C ARG A 220 -10.62 7.26 13.85
N ASP A 221 -10.64 8.27 12.98
CA ASP A 221 -11.07 9.63 13.34
C ASP A 221 -12.54 9.65 13.78
N ARG A 222 -13.42 8.93 13.06
CA ARG A 222 -14.83 8.77 13.47
C ARG A 222 -14.97 8.14 14.85
N VAL A 223 -14.29 7.02 15.10
CA VAL A 223 -14.31 6.37 16.44
C VAL A 223 -13.80 7.30 17.54
N LEU A 224 -12.80 8.13 17.26
CA LEU A 224 -12.29 9.11 18.23
C LEU A 224 -13.29 10.24 18.53
N ARG A 225 -14.13 10.62 17.55
CA ARG A 225 -15.11 11.70 17.68
C ARG A 225 -16.45 11.24 18.25
N GLU A 226 -16.95 10.12 17.73
CA GLU A 226 -18.30 9.60 17.99
C GLU A 226 -18.30 8.50 19.07
N GLY A 227 -17.12 8.00 19.45
CA GLY A 227 -16.98 6.88 20.37
C GLY A 227 -17.13 5.52 19.66
N VAL A 228 -17.03 4.45 20.45
CA VAL A 228 -17.13 3.06 19.95
C VAL A 228 -18.58 2.68 19.64
N ASP A 229 -19.55 3.39 20.21
CA ASP A 229 -20.98 3.08 20.06
C ASP A 229 -21.46 3.16 18.60
N PHE A 230 -20.86 4.04 17.79
CA PHE A 230 -21.08 4.10 16.34
C PHE A 230 -20.78 2.77 15.62
N LEU A 231 -19.83 1.97 16.13
CA LEU A 231 -19.52 0.66 15.56
C LEU A 231 -20.59 -0.39 15.89
N LEU A 232 -21.39 -0.16 16.95
CA LEU A 232 -22.45 -1.07 17.38
C LEU A 232 -23.76 -0.80 16.63
N GLU A 233 -23.99 0.43 16.20
CA GLU A 233 -25.21 0.82 15.46
C GLU A 233 -25.24 0.28 14.03
N ASN A 234 -24.08 0.07 13.39
CA ASN A 234 -23.97 -0.46 12.01
C ASN A 234 -23.63 -1.97 11.96
N GLY A 235 -23.85 -2.69 13.06
CA GLY A 235 -23.46 -4.09 13.24
C GLY A 235 -24.56 -5.14 13.01
N ASN A 236 -25.74 -4.76 12.51
CA ASN A 236 -26.88 -5.67 12.25
C ASN A 236 -27.07 -5.96 10.77
#